data_AF-A0A1S2QFL1-F1
#
_entry.id   AF-A0A1S2QFL1-F1
#
_cell.length_a   1.000
_cell.length_b   1.000
_cell.length_c   1.000
_cell.angle_alpha   90.00
_cell.angle_beta   90.00
_cell.angle_gamma   90.00
#
_symmetry.space_group_name_H-M   'P 1'
#
loop_
_entity.id
_entity.type
_entity.pdbx_description
1 polymer ?
#
loop_
_entity_poly.entity_id
_entity_poly.type
_entity_poly.pdbx_seq_one_letter_code
_entity_poly.pdbx_strand_id
1 'polypeptide(L)'
;MVLKLRDNRPFAPKVTRSRAMLVGVAVCGSCGGPLTRAVYTNRQPAQDGRPAKEWHYSRYKCSRQQVRATCQSPAAATTLSLEGHFSKLFLEHMGHLPEVRELDADLHDPSSDIAATEARLKRLKNDFGAGRYDTPEKEEIYWSLLDSQSAKLSRLRSKMAEFKECSGKFAPTGRTFADIWNSRDDEGKQLFLKEHQVKVVVYRDPIPGKRFGFMVQLGDVRRMAKALRVELADGVAHGVITFNLPTAQHVRDQQLDERQLRIGLDVADAIEASQRIAEKSAP
;
A
#
# COMPACT_ATOMS: atom_id res chain seq x y z
N MET A 1 -21.39 46.44 26.06
CA MET A 1 -21.36 45.08 26.65
C MET A 1 -20.78 44.13 25.60
N VAL A 2 -19.48 43.83 25.71
CA VAL A 2 -18.74 43.05 24.71
C VAL A 2 -18.82 41.57 25.07
N LEU A 3 -19.57 40.80 24.29
CA LEU A 3 -19.62 39.34 24.38
C LEU A 3 -18.25 38.78 23.97
N LYS A 4 -17.44 38.39 24.96
CA LYS A 4 -16.21 37.62 24.73
C LYS A 4 -16.58 36.20 24.32
N LEU A 5 -16.48 35.92 23.02
CA LEU A 5 -16.50 34.56 22.47
C LEU A 5 -15.35 33.75 23.08
N ARG A 6 -15.70 32.65 23.75
CA ARG A 6 -14.76 31.65 24.26
C ARG A 6 -14.20 30.85 23.08
N ASP A 7 -12.87 30.80 23.03
CA ASP A 7 -12.03 29.76 22.41
C ASP A 7 -12.16 29.52 20.89
N ASN A 8 -11.49 30.38 20.09
CA ASN A 8 -11.07 30.05 18.72
C ASN A 8 -9.85 29.11 18.75
N ARG A 9 -10.02 27.84 19.15
CA ARG A 9 -9.02 26.82 18.86
C ARG A 9 -9.32 26.21 17.49
N PRO A 10 -8.39 26.28 16.52
CA PRO A 10 -8.57 25.55 15.27
C PRO A 10 -8.66 24.05 15.59
N PHE A 11 -9.79 23.43 15.24
CA PHE A 11 -9.92 21.99 15.07
C PHE A 11 -9.12 21.56 13.82
N ALA A 12 -7.81 21.77 13.85
CA ALA A 12 -6.92 20.96 13.05
C ALA A 12 -6.77 19.63 13.81
N PRO A 13 -7.21 18.48 13.28
CA PRO A 13 -6.77 17.22 13.86
C PRO A 13 -5.25 17.27 13.86
N LYS A 14 -4.61 17.18 15.05
CA LYS A 14 -3.19 16.88 15.12
C LYS A 14 -3.04 15.51 14.45
N VAL A 15 -2.75 15.50 13.15
CA VAL A 15 -2.37 14.28 12.44
C VAL A 15 -0.95 13.98 12.88
N THR A 16 -0.80 13.47 14.10
CA THR A 16 0.44 12.82 14.51
C THR A 16 0.58 11.63 13.56
N ARG A 17 1.64 11.60 12.73
CA ARG A 17 1.92 10.44 11.89
C ARG A 17 2.00 9.22 12.80
N SER A 18 0.97 8.37 12.74
CA SER A 18 0.90 7.19 13.60
C SER A 18 1.88 6.16 13.08
N ARG A 19 2.85 5.80 13.92
CA ARG A 19 3.86 4.76 13.67
C ARG A 19 3.31 3.33 13.76
N ALA A 20 1.99 3.16 13.77
CA ALA A 20 1.38 1.85 13.92
C ALA A 20 1.41 1.08 12.60
N MET A 21 1.78 -0.20 12.65
CA MET A 21 2.10 -1.02 11.48
C MET A 21 1.04 -0.96 10.37
N LEU A 22 -0.24 -1.03 10.73
CA LEU A 22 -1.32 -1.11 9.75
C LEU A 22 -1.97 0.23 9.38
N VAL A 23 -1.47 1.37 9.89
CA VAL A 23 -2.04 2.69 9.50
C VAL A 23 -1.66 3.04 8.06
N GLY A 24 -2.68 3.36 7.26
CA GLY A 24 -2.53 3.64 5.83
C GLY A 24 -2.35 2.38 4.95
N VAL A 25 -2.40 1.20 5.56
CA VAL A 25 -2.41 -0.11 4.89
C VAL A 25 -3.78 -0.77 5.07
N ALA A 26 -4.35 -0.67 6.27
CA ALA A 26 -5.64 -1.26 6.59
C ALA A 26 -6.82 -0.34 6.25
N VAL A 27 -7.84 -0.93 5.63
CA VAL A 27 -9.13 -0.30 5.31
C VAL A 27 -10.31 -1.08 5.88
N CYS A 28 -11.42 -0.39 6.10
CA CYS A 28 -12.69 -0.97 6.53
C CYS A 28 -13.36 -1.70 5.36
N GLY A 29 -13.66 -2.98 5.51
CA GLY A 29 -14.35 -3.76 4.48
C GLY A 29 -15.78 -3.31 4.19
N SER A 30 -16.45 -2.64 5.13
CA SER A 30 -17.82 -2.15 4.92
C SER A 30 -17.92 -0.87 4.08
N CYS A 31 -16.92 0.02 4.12
CA CYS A 31 -17.03 1.33 3.47
C CYS A 31 -15.76 1.79 2.73
N GLY A 32 -14.72 0.95 2.68
CA GLY A 32 -13.42 1.24 2.11
C GLY A 32 -12.62 2.34 2.84
N GLY A 33 -13.13 2.88 3.94
CA GLY A 33 -12.49 3.97 4.67
C GLY A 33 -11.22 3.51 5.40
N PRO A 34 -10.20 4.36 5.56
CA PRO A 34 -8.97 3.96 6.23
C PRO A 34 -9.20 3.66 7.72
N LEU A 35 -8.47 2.68 8.25
CA LEU A 35 -8.43 2.40 9.68
C LEU A 35 -7.38 3.29 10.35
N THR A 36 -7.78 3.97 11.43
CA THR A 36 -6.90 4.76 12.27
C THR A 36 -6.68 4.06 13.61
N ARG A 37 -5.49 4.22 14.20
CA ARG A 37 -5.21 3.73 15.55
C ARG A 37 -5.71 4.74 16.58
N ALA A 38 -6.67 4.34 17.40
CA ALA A 38 -7.11 5.09 18.57
C ALA A 38 -6.52 4.47 19.83
N VAL A 39 -5.93 5.30 20.69
CA VAL A 39 -5.39 4.90 22.00
C VAL A 39 -6.38 5.33 23.08
N TYR A 40 -6.64 4.44 24.01
CA TYR A 40 -7.56 4.62 25.12
C TYR A 40 -6.81 4.44 26.43
N THR A 41 -7.12 5.30 27.38
CA THR A 41 -6.64 5.21 28.76
C THR A 41 -7.86 4.97 29.63
N ASN A 42 -7.90 3.80 30.27
CA ASN A 42 -8.90 3.50 31.26
C ASN A 42 -8.31 3.72 32.64
N ARG A 43 -9.08 4.37 33.51
CA ARG A 43 -8.73 4.63 34.89
C ARG A 43 -9.83 4.08 35.78
N GLN A 44 -9.45 3.20 36.68
CA GLN A 44 -10.28 2.74 37.78
C GLN A 44 -9.81 3.47 39.04
N PRO A 45 -10.65 4.32 39.65
CA PRO A 45 -10.29 5.03 40.87
C PRO A 45 -10.09 4.05 42.03
N ALA A 46 -9.33 4.46 43.05
CA ALA A 46 -9.18 3.68 44.26
C ALA A 46 -10.54 3.53 44.96
N GLN A 47 -10.89 2.31 45.36
CA GLN A 47 -12.15 2.00 46.04
C GLN A 47 -11.93 0.85 47.02
N ASP A 48 -12.44 0.99 48.25
CA ASP A 48 -12.43 -0.03 49.31
C ASP A 48 -11.07 -0.71 49.51
N GLY A 49 -10.01 0.09 49.72
CA GLY A 49 -8.65 -0.41 49.96
C GLY A 49 -7.92 -0.95 48.72
N ARG A 50 -8.54 -0.93 47.53
CA ARG A 50 -7.86 -1.28 46.27
C ARG A 50 -7.19 -0.04 45.66
N PRO A 51 -5.92 -0.13 45.22
CA PRO A 51 -5.23 0.99 44.59
C PRO A 51 -5.87 1.36 43.26
N ALA A 52 -5.74 2.63 42.88
CA ALA A 52 -6.15 3.09 41.55
C ALA A 52 -5.40 2.31 40.47
N LYS A 53 -6.12 1.87 39.43
CA LYS A 53 -5.55 1.11 38.31
C LYS A 53 -5.72 1.88 37.02
N GLU A 54 -4.61 2.18 36.36
CA GLU A 54 -4.60 2.75 35.00
C GLU A 54 -4.11 1.69 34.02
N TRP A 55 -4.80 1.52 32.90
CA TRP A 55 -4.33 0.68 31.81
C TRP A 55 -4.63 1.33 30.46
N HIS A 56 -3.69 1.15 29.53
CA HIS A 56 -3.81 1.65 28.18
C HIS A 56 -4.13 0.51 27.22
N TYR A 57 -5.00 0.76 26.26
CA TYR A 57 -5.23 -0.15 25.15
C TYR A 57 -5.43 0.64 23.86
N SER A 58 -5.08 0.03 22.73
CA SER A 58 -5.24 0.63 21.42
C SER A 58 -6.12 -0.23 20.53
N ARG A 59 -6.88 0.42 19.64
CA ARG A 59 -7.73 -0.24 18.65
C ARG A 59 -7.57 0.45 17.30
N TYR A 60 -7.56 -0.36 16.26
CA TYR A 60 -7.87 0.11 14.92
C TYR A 60 -9.37 0.34 14.82
N LYS A 61 -9.76 1.50 14.29
CA LYS A 61 -11.16 1.86 14.06
C LYS A 61 -11.31 2.50 12.69
N CYS A 62 -12.43 2.20 12.03
CA CYS A 62 -12.80 2.90 10.81
C CYS A 62 -12.87 4.41 11.10
N SER A 63 -12.07 5.20 10.39
CA SER A 63 -12.07 6.67 10.48
C SER A 63 -13.45 7.29 10.26
N ARG A 64 -14.25 6.66 9.39
CA ARG A 64 -15.62 7.08 9.08
C ARG A 64 -16.64 6.74 10.17
N GLN A 65 -16.26 6.03 11.23
CA GLN A 65 -17.14 5.73 12.37
C GLN A 65 -17.61 7.00 13.10
N GLN A 66 -16.75 8.03 13.19
CA GLN A 66 -17.08 9.27 13.89
C GLN A 66 -18.02 10.18 13.07
N VAL A 67 -17.99 10.07 11.75
CA VAL A 67 -18.90 10.76 10.83
C VAL A 67 -20.16 9.91 10.68
N ARG A 68 -21.06 10.01 11.67
CA ARG A 68 -22.33 9.27 11.72
C ARG A 68 -23.01 9.33 10.34
N ALA A 69 -23.44 8.16 9.84
CA ALA A 69 -24.09 7.90 8.53
C ALA A 69 -23.19 7.52 7.33
N THR A 70 -21.85 7.53 7.44
CA THR A 70 -20.99 7.16 6.29
C THR A 70 -20.53 5.70 6.24
N CYS A 71 -20.71 4.93 7.33
CA CYS A 71 -20.33 3.52 7.40
C CYS A 71 -21.36 2.71 8.20
N GLN A 72 -21.99 1.73 7.54
CA GLN A 72 -23.04 0.90 8.14
C GLN A 72 -22.48 -0.13 9.15
N SER A 73 -21.31 -0.71 8.87
CA SER A 73 -20.66 -1.68 9.75
C SER A 73 -19.18 -1.30 9.97
N PRO A 74 -18.89 -0.31 10.83
CA PRO A 74 -17.53 0.16 11.03
C PRO A 74 -16.64 -0.92 11.65
N ALA A 75 -15.56 -1.27 10.94
CA ALA A 75 -14.56 -2.20 11.43
C ALA A 75 -13.84 -1.65 12.67
N ALA A 76 -13.67 -2.51 13.67
CA ALA A 76 -12.87 -2.22 14.85
C ALA A 76 -12.19 -3.48 15.38
N ALA A 77 -10.89 -3.41 15.65
CA ALA A 77 -10.12 -4.51 16.21
C ALA A 77 -9.05 -3.98 17.17
N THR A 78 -8.72 -4.74 18.20
CA THR A 78 -7.63 -4.39 19.12
C THR A 78 -6.30 -4.45 18.38
N THR A 79 -5.44 -3.44 18.56
CA THR A 79 -4.15 -3.34 17.84
C THR A 79 -3.32 -4.60 18.03
N LEU A 80 -3.12 -5.04 19.28
CA LEU A 80 -2.36 -6.25 19.60
C LEU A 80 -2.88 -7.51 18.88
N SER A 81 -4.21 -7.68 18.81
CA SER A 81 -4.81 -8.87 18.19
C SER A 81 -4.72 -8.81 16.67
N LEU A 82 -5.04 -7.66 16.06
CA LEU A 82 -5.00 -7.52 14.61
C LEU A 82 -3.57 -7.63 14.08
N GLU A 83 -2.62 -6.90 14.67
CA GLU A 83 -1.22 -6.91 14.23
C GLU A 83 -0.54 -8.25 14.54
N GLY A 84 -0.87 -8.89 15.66
CA GLY A 84 -0.36 -10.21 16.02
C GLY A 84 -0.82 -11.30 15.05
N HIS A 85 -2.12 -11.36 14.75
CA HIS A 85 -2.64 -12.32 13.76
C HIS A 85 -2.14 -12.03 12.35
N PHE A 86 -2.08 -10.74 11.97
CA PHE A 86 -1.52 -10.33 10.68
C PHE A 86 -0.06 -10.79 10.55
N SER A 87 0.79 -10.46 11.52
CA SER A 87 2.22 -10.79 11.48
C SER A 87 2.43 -12.29 11.42
N LYS A 88 1.66 -13.06 12.22
CA LYS A 88 1.72 -14.52 12.20
C LYS A 88 1.40 -15.08 10.81
N LEU A 89 0.25 -14.71 10.23
CA LEU A 89 -0.15 -15.19 8.91
C LEU A 89 0.81 -14.71 7.81
N PHE A 90 1.26 -13.46 7.89
CA PHE A 90 2.22 -12.91 6.94
C PHE A 90 3.52 -13.72 6.96
N LEU A 91 4.05 -14.06 8.13
CA LEU A 91 5.26 -14.87 8.27
C LEU A 91 5.06 -16.34 7.90
N GLU A 92 3.90 -16.93 8.20
CA GLU A 92 3.57 -18.30 7.79
C GLU A 92 3.62 -18.43 6.25
N HIS A 93 3.11 -17.44 5.54
CA HIS A 93 3.04 -17.47 4.07
C HIS A 93 4.27 -16.91 3.37
N MET A 94 4.88 -15.85 3.91
CA MET A 94 5.96 -15.11 3.24
C MET A 94 7.30 -15.25 3.95
N GLY A 95 7.32 -15.61 5.23
CA GLY A 95 8.52 -15.51 6.07
C GLY A 95 9.69 -16.35 5.57
N HIS A 96 9.43 -17.53 5.00
CA HIS A 96 10.46 -18.42 4.46
C HIS A 96 11.00 -17.97 3.10
N LEU A 97 10.36 -17.01 2.44
CA LEU A 97 10.78 -16.54 1.12
C LEU A 97 12.05 -15.69 1.25
N PRO A 98 12.99 -15.80 0.29
CA PRO A 98 14.12 -14.89 0.23
C PRO A 98 13.66 -13.48 -0.12
N GLU A 99 14.22 -12.46 0.54
CA GLU A 99 14.10 -11.08 0.07
C GLU A 99 14.85 -10.93 -1.23
N VAL A 100 14.19 -10.26 -2.16
CA VAL A 100 14.82 -9.76 -3.36
C VAL A 100 14.72 -8.27 -3.44
N ARG A 101 15.73 -7.68 -4.07
CA ARG A 101 15.69 -6.30 -4.50
C ARG A 101 15.76 -6.26 -6.01
N GLU A 102 15.02 -5.32 -6.57
CA GLU A 102 15.17 -4.97 -7.97
C GLU A 102 16.60 -4.44 -8.15
N LEU A 103 17.27 -4.89 -9.20
CA LEU A 103 18.62 -4.44 -9.55
C LEU A 103 18.65 -2.95 -9.96
N ASP A 104 17.48 -2.32 -10.09
CA ASP A 104 17.28 -0.93 -10.51
C ASP A 104 17.71 0.15 -9.51
N ALA A 105 18.23 -0.20 -8.33
CA ALA A 105 18.46 0.78 -7.26
C ALA A 105 19.32 2.00 -7.67
N ASP A 106 20.11 1.90 -8.75
CA ASP A 106 21.00 2.97 -9.22
C ASP A 106 20.64 3.58 -10.59
N LEU A 107 19.57 3.12 -11.28
CA LEU A 107 19.22 3.59 -12.63
C LEU A 107 18.04 4.59 -12.59
N HIS A 108 18.33 5.86 -12.87
CA HIS A 108 17.32 6.93 -12.99
C HIS A 108 16.43 6.73 -14.22
N ASP A 109 15.10 6.78 -14.04
CA ASP A 109 14.12 6.75 -15.14
C ASP A 109 14.23 8.02 -16.02
N PRO A 110 14.72 7.90 -17.27
CA PRO A 110 14.94 9.06 -18.14
C PRO A 110 13.66 9.52 -18.86
N SER A 111 12.48 8.94 -18.58
CA SER A 111 11.22 9.23 -19.30
C SER A 111 10.88 10.73 -19.32
N SER A 112 10.99 11.40 -18.18
CA SER A 112 10.72 12.82 -18.05
C SER A 112 11.73 13.69 -18.82
N ASP A 113 13.01 13.29 -18.81
CA ASP A 113 14.09 13.97 -19.52
C ASP A 113 13.97 13.81 -21.04
N ILE A 114 13.51 12.65 -21.51
CA ILE A 114 13.20 12.39 -22.92
C ILE A 114 12.07 13.31 -23.37
N ALA A 115 10.94 13.32 -22.66
CA ALA A 115 9.79 14.18 -23.00
C ALA A 115 10.17 15.67 -23.03
N ALA A 116 10.97 16.12 -22.05
CA ALA A 116 11.47 17.49 -22.02
C ALA A 116 12.40 17.81 -23.20
N THR A 117 13.28 16.88 -23.58
CA THR A 117 14.21 17.06 -24.71
C THR A 117 13.48 17.04 -26.05
N GLU A 118 12.49 16.16 -26.23
CA GLU A 118 11.63 16.13 -27.42
C GLU A 118 10.81 17.42 -27.56
N ALA A 119 10.27 17.95 -26.45
CA ALA A 119 9.58 19.23 -26.44
C ALA A 119 10.50 20.40 -26.84
N ARG A 120 11.77 20.39 -26.40
CA ARG A 120 12.78 21.39 -26.80
C ARG A 120 13.13 21.28 -28.28
N LEU A 121 13.35 20.07 -28.80
CA LEU A 121 13.58 19.84 -30.23
C LEU A 121 12.40 20.32 -31.08
N LYS A 122 11.17 20.05 -30.64
CA LYS A 122 9.97 20.53 -31.33
C LYS A 122 9.91 22.06 -31.37
N ARG A 123 10.20 22.73 -30.25
CA ARG A 123 10.26 24.20 -30.20
C ARG A 123 11.35 24.75 -31.13
N LEU A 124 12.54 24.16 -31.11
CA LEU A 124 13.66 24.56 -31.96
C LEU A 124 13.30 24.47 -33.46
N LYS A 125 12.66 23.37 -33.88
CA LYS A 125 12.17 23.20 -35.26
C LYS A 125 11.09 24.21 -35.63
N ASN A 126 10.18 24.52 -34.71
CA ASN A 126 9.14 25.52 -34.93
C ASN A 126 9.73 26.94 -35.04
N ASP A 127 10.71 27.29 -34.19
CA ASP A 127 11.39 28.59 -34.23
C ASP A 127 12.16 28.77 -35.55
N PHE A 128 12.79 27.70 -36.05
CA PHE A 128 13.42 27.69 -37.38
C PHE A 128 12.40 27.90 -38.50
N GLY A 129 11.30 27.15 -38.52
CA GLY A 129 10.23 27.33 -39.50
C GLY A 129 9.53 28.69 -39.43
N ALA A 130 9.63 29.40 -38.29
CA ALA A 130 9.09 30.75 -38.08
C ALA A 130 10.09 31.86 -38.47
N GLY A 131 11.23 31.51 -39.07
CA GLY A 131 12.21 32.47 -39.57
C GLY A 131 13.12 33.10 -38.51
N ARG A 132 13.17 32.54 -37.29
CA ARG A 132 13.98 33.13 -36.21
C ARG A 132 15.49 32.96 -36.40
N TYR A 133 15.89 32.12 -37.36
CA TYR A 133 17.28 31.77 -37.66
C TYR A 133 17.70 32.08 -39.11
N ASP A 134 17.04 33.02 -39.78
CA ASP A 134 17.21 33.30 -41.22
C ASP A 134 18.52 34.01 -41.65
N THR A 135 19.46 34.22 -40.72
CA THR A 135 20.80 34.74 -41.09
C THR A 135 21.81 33.60 -41.08
N PRO A 136 22.85 33.62 -41.92
CA PRO A 136 23.83 32.54 -42.00
C PRO A 136 24.45 32.19 -40.63
N GLU A 137 24.74 33.20 -39.81
CA GLU A 137 25.30 33.00 -38.47
C GLU A 137 24.31 32.34 -37.50
N LYS A 138 23.01 32.61 -37.67
CA LYS A 138 21.95 32.01 -36.84
C LYS A 138 21.61 30.61 -37.31
N GLU A 139 21.72 30.33 -38.60
CA GLU A 139 21.53 28.99 -39.15
C GLU A 139 22.60 28.02 -38.60
N GLU A 140 23.86 28.44 -38.53
CA GLU A 140 24.92 27.64 -37.89
C GLU A 140 24.61 27.34 -36.40
N ILE A 141 24.08 28.33 -35.66
CA ILE A 141 23.65 28.15 -34.27
C ILE A 141 22.49 27.13 -34.19
N TYR A 142 21.54 27.19 -35.12
CA TYR A 142 20.44 26.23 -35.18
C TYR A 142 20.94 24.79 -35.37
N TRP A 143 21.84 24.56 -36.34
CA TRP A 143 22.39 23.23 -36.60
C TRP A 143 23.16 22.69 -35.39
N SER A 144 23.98 23.52 -34.75
CA SER A 144 24.69 23.16 -33.52
C SER A 144 23.73 22.79 -32.37
N LEU A 145 22.66 23.57 -32.17
CA LEU A 145 21.63 23.26 -31.17
C LEU A 145 20.87 21.98 -31.53
N LEU A 146 20.52 21.77 -32.79
CA LEU A 146 19.81 20.59 -33.26
C LEU A 146 20.63 19.32 -33.03
N ASP A 147 21.92 19.35 -33.37
CA ASP A 147 22.84 18.23 -33.16
C ASP A 147 23.03 17.93 -31.67
N SER A 148 23.23 18.96 -30.84
CA SER A 148 23.40 18.79 -29.40
C SER A 148 22.17 18.15 -28.73
N GLN A 149 20.96 18.60 -29.08
CA GLN A 149 19.71 18.06 -28.54
C GLN A 149 19.41 16.66 -29.09
N SER A 150 19.73 16.40 -30.36
CA SER A 150 19.57 15.08 -30.98
C SER A 150 20.52 14.04 -30.38
N ALA A 151 21.78 14.42 -30.16
CA ALA A 151 22.76 13.59 -29.46
C ALA A 151 22.34 13.31 -28.00
N LYS A 152 21.82 14.33 -27.30
CA LYS A 152 21.27 14.16 -25.95
C LYS A 152 20.08 13.18 -25.94
N LEU A 153 19.16 13.31 -26.89
CA LEU A 153 18.01 12.42 -27.01
C LEU A 153 18.43 10.97 -27.29
N SER A 154 19.42 10.76 -28.16
CA SER A 154 19.98 9.44 -28.45
C SER A 154 20.59 8.77 -27.19
N ARG A 155 21.37 9.54 -26.41
CA ARG A 155 21.92 9.07 -25.13
C ARG A 155 20.82 8.71 -24.12
N LEU A 156 19.79 9.55 -23.99
CA LEU A 156 18.66 9.27 -23.09
C LEU A 156 17.87 8.03 -23.52
N ARG A 157 17.69 7.82 -24.83
CA ARG A 157 17.04 6.61 -25.37
C ARG A 157 17.86 5.35 -25.13
N SER A 158 19.19 5.43 -25.16
CA SER A 158 20.06 4.30 -24.80
C SER A 158 19.93 3.96 -23.32
N LYS A 159 19.96 4.97 -22.44
CA LYS A 159 19.69 4.80 -21.01
C LYS A 159 18.30 4.24 -20.72
N MET A 160 17.29 4.62 -21.51
CA MET A 160 15.95 4.04 -21.42
C MET A 160 15.93 2.55 -21.78
N ALA A 161 16.74 2.13 -22.76
CA ALA A 161 16.86 0.71 -23.10
C ALA A 161 17.54 -0.07 -21.96
N GLU A 162 18.63 0.46 -21.40
CA GLU A 162 19.31 -0.12 -20.22
C GLU A 162 18.37 -0.18 -19.00
N PHE A 163 17.65 0.91 -18.71
CA PHE A 163 16.64 0.95 -17.65
C PHE A 163 15.56 -0.13 -17.86
N LYS A 164 15.03 -0.28 -19.07
CA LYS A 164 14.05 -1.34 -19.37
C LYS A 164 14.62 -2.75 -19.28
N GLU A 165 15.89 -2.93 -19.57
CA GLU A 165 16.56 -4.24 -19.53
C GLU A 165 16.94 -4.67 -18.10
N CYS A 166 17.23 -3.71 -17.23
CA CYS A 166 17.47 -3.93 -15.80
C CYS A 166 16.16 -3.98 -15.00
N SER A 167 15.16 -3.22 -15.43
CA SER A 167 13.87 -3.16 -14.75
C SER A 167 13.14 -4.49 -14.80
N GLY A 168 12.74 -4.95 -13.63
CA GLY A 168 12.17 -6.28 -13.42
C GLY A 168 13.18 -7.41 -13.21
N LYS A 169 14.50 -7.17 -13.20
CA LYS A 169 15.48 -8.17 -12.74
C LYS A 169 15.65 -8.08 -11.22
N PHE A 170 15.33 -9.17 -10.53
CA PHE A 170 15.38 -9.28 -9.07
C PHE A 170 16.58 -10.12 -8.64
N ALA A 171 17.33 -9.65 -7.64
CA ALA A 171 18.45 -10.39 -7.05
C ALA A 171 18.20 -10.70 -5.56
N PRO A 172 18.47 -11.94 -5.10
CA PRO A 172 18.30 -12.31 -3.71
C PRO A 172 19.33 -11.60 -2.83
N THR A 173 18.88 -11.09 -1.68
CA THR A 173 19.75 -10.36 -0.74
C THR A 173 20.44 -11.29 0.26
N GLY A 174 20.12 -12.59 0.25
CA GLY A 174 20.59 -13.57 1.22
C GLY A 174 19.87 -13.54 2.57
N ARG A 175 18.87 -12.68 2.73
CA ARG A 175 17.99 -12.62 3.91
C ARG A 175 16.61 -13.17 3.56
N THR A 176 15.88 -13.65 4.55
CA THR A 176 14.46 -14.01 4.38
C THR A 176 13.54 -12.84 4.74
N PHE A 177 12.30 -12.88 4.26
CA PHE A 177 11.26 -11.93 4.70
C PHE A 177 11.05 -11.99 6.22
N ALA A 178 11.21 -13.16 6.86
CA ALA A 178 11.12 -13.28 8.32
C ALA A 178 12.23 -12.51 9.03
N ASP A 179 13.48 -12.60 8.56
CA ASP A 179 14.61 -11.87 9.15
C ASP A 179 14.36 -10.37 9.11
N ILE A 180 13.89 -9.90 7.96
CA ILE A 180 13.62 -8.49 7.72
C ILE A 180 12.44 -8.00 8.54
N TRP A 181 11.34 -8.75 8.54
CA TRP A 181 10.15 -8.44 9.31
C TRP A 181 10.48 -8.34 10.80
N ASN A 182 11.26 -9.27 11.33
CA ASN A 182 11.64 -9.29 12.73
C ASN A 182 12.69 -8.22 13.09
N SER A 183 13.51 -7.80 12.13
CA SER A 183 14.49 -6.71 12.33
C SER A 183 13.88 -5.30 12.36
N ARG A 184 12.63 -5.14 11.89
CA ARG A 184 11.97 -3.84 11.75
C ARG A 184 11.02 -3.53 12.90
N ASP A 185 10.96 -2.25 13.27
CA ASP A 185 9.93 -1.72 14.14
C ASP A 185 8.60 -1.55 13.38
N ASP A 186 7.55 -1.11 14.09
CA ASP A 186 6.21 -0.96 13.50
C ASP A 186 6.18 0.05 12.33
N GLU A 187 7.02 1.09 12.38
CA GLU A 187 7.15 2.09 11.32
C GLU A 187 7.82 1.50 10.09
N GLY A 188 8.94 0.78 10.26
CA GLY A 188 9.61 0.07 9.18
C GLY A 188 8.73 -0.99 8.52
N LYS A 189 7.95 -1.74 9.31
CA LYS A 189 6.94 -2.67 8.79
C LYS A 189 5.85 -1.95 8.02
N GLN A 190 5.36 -0.80 8.52
CA GLN A 190 4.35 -0.01 7.82
C GLN A 190 4.85 0.47 6.45
N LEU A 191 6.08 1.01 6.38
CA LEU A 191 6.67 1.49 5.13
C LEU A 191 6.82 0.37 4.12
N PHE A 192 7.34 -0.77 4.57
CA PHE A 192 7.48 -1.96 3.76
C PHE A 192 6.15 -2.44 3.17
N LEU A 193 5.09 -2.51 3.99
CA LEU A 193 3.76 -2.90 3.50
C LEU A 193 3.21 -1.92 2.46
N LYS A 194 3.47 -0.61 2.61
CA LYS A 194 3.04 0.41 1.63
C LYS A 194 3.81 0.34 0.33
N GLU A 195 5.13 0.19 0.42
CA GLU A 195 6.04 0.08 -0.73
C GLU A 195 5.65 -1.09 -1.63
N HIS A 196 5.32 -2.23 -1.03
CA HIS A 196 4.86 -3.41 -1.76
C HIS A 196 3.35 -3.44 -2.04
N GLN A 197 2.66 -2.33 -1.84
CA GLN A 197 1.23 -2.17 -2.10
C GLN A 197 0.35 -3.23 -1.43
N VAL A 198 0.77 -3.71 -0.24
CA VAL A 198 -0.03 -4.63 0.55
C VAL A 198 -1.26 -3.88 1.05
N LYS A 199 -2.42 -4.51 0.93
CA LYS A 199 -3.69 -3.96 1.41
C LYS A 199 -4.35 -4.92 2.38
N VAL A 200 -4.80 -4.39 3.52
CA VAL A 200 -5.49 -5.19 4.55
C VAL A 200 -6.94 -4.71 4.65
N VAL A 201 -7.90 -5.57 4.34
CA VAL A 201 -9.33 -5.25 4.45
C VAL A 201 -9.88 -5.90 5.72
N VAL A 202 -10.33 -5.10 6.67
CA VAL A 202 -10.82 -5.58 7.97
C VAL A 202 -12.34 -5.49 8.03
N TYR A 203 -12.96 -6.58 8.46
CA TYR A 203 -14.40 -6.71 8.61
C TYR A 203 -14.78 -6.86 10.08
N ARG A 204 -15.93 -6.28 10.45
CA ARG A 204 -16.57 -6.47 11.74
C ARG A 204 -17.55 -7.63 11.67
N ASP A 205 -17.52 -8.49 12.69
CA ASP A 205 -18.44 -9.61 12.85
C ASP A 205 -18.61 -10.49 11.57
N PRO A 206 -17.50 -10.87 10.90
CA PRO A 206 -17.54 -11.48 9.56
C PRO A 206 -18.12 -12.88 9.51
N ILE A 207 -18.07 -13.62 10.62
CA ILE A 207 -18.68 -14.95 10.80
C ILE A 207 -19.22 -15.05 12.23
N PRO A 208 -20.18 -15.95 12.50
CA PRO A 208 -20.73 -16.13 13.84
C PRO A 208 -19.66 -16.32 14.92
N GLY A 209 -19.80 -15.61 16.04
CA GLY A 209 -18.89 -15.71 17.19
C GLY A 209 -17.51 -15.05 17.04
N LYS A 210 -17.15 -14.51 15.86
CA LYS A 210 -15.89 -13.77 15.68
C LYS A 210 -16.13 -12.28 15.60
N ARG A 211 -15.43 -11.50 16.44
CA ARG A 211 -15.59 -10.04 16.51
C ARG A 211 -14.99 -9.29 15.30
N PHE A 212 -13.97 -9.87 14.67
CA PHE A 212 -13.34 -9.34 13.48
C PHE A 212 -12.71 -10.44 12.65
N GLY A 213 -12.45 -10.11 11.39
CA GLY A 213 -11.66 -10.88 10.46
C GLY A 213 -11.07 -9.95 9.42
N PHE A 214 -10.12 -10.43 8.65
CA PHE A 214 -9.46 -9.61 7.65
C PHE A 214 -9.00 -10.43 6.46
N MET A 215 -8.88 -9.76 5.33
CA MET A 215 -8.20 -10.27 4.14
C MET A 215 -6.95 -9.43 3.91
N VAL A 216 -5.88 -10.07 3.45
CA VAL A 216 -4.65 -9.41 3.02
C VAL A 216 -4.50 -9.65 1.53
N GLN A 217 -4.38 -8.58 0.76
CA GLN A 217 -4.01 -8.63 -0.64
C GLN A 217 -2.51 -8.30 -0.71
N LEU A 218 -1.69 -9.26 -1.14
CA LEU A 218 -0.23 -9.21 -1.04
C LEU A 218 0.46 -8.26 -2.04
N GLY A 219 -0.29 -7.60 -2.93
CA GLY A 219 0.25 -6.59 -3.85
C GLY A 219 1.43 -7.09 -4.70
N ASP A 220 2.48 -6.28 -4.78
CA ASP A 220 3.67 -6.52 -5.62
C ASP A 220 4.56 -7.66 -5.11
N VAL A 221 4.39 -8.09 -3.85
CA VAL A 221 5.22 -9.17 -3.27
C VAL A 221 5.04 -10.49 -4.06
N ARG A 222 3.89 -10.67 -4.72
CA ARG A 222 3.66 -11.81 -5.62
C ARG A 222 4.51 -11.75 -6.89
N ARG A 223 4.68 -10.56 -7.47
CA ARG A 223 5.54 -10.36 -8.64
C ARG A 223 6.98 -10.72 -8.30
N MET A 224 7.43 -10.35 -7.10
CA MET A 224 8.75 -10.68 -6.59
C MET A 224 8.95 -12.18 -6.37
N ALA A 225 8.02 -12.87 -5.69
CA ALA A 225 8.11 -14.32 -5.46
C ALA A 225 8.11 -15.12 -6.78
N LYS A 226 7.25 -14.72 -7.74
CA LYS A 226 7.16 -15.35 -9.07
C LYS A 226 8.44 -15.13 -9.90
N ALA A 227 9.04 -13.95 -9.85
CA ALA A 227 10.27 -13.65 -10.59
C ALA A 227 11.44 -14.57 -10.20
N LEU A 228 11.46 -15.06 -8.96
CA LEU A 228 12.44 -16.01 -8.46
C LEU A 228 12.06 -17.48 -8.62
N ARG A 229 10.90 -17.78 -9.20
CA ARG A 229 10.33 -19.14 -9.25
C ARG A 229 10.15 -19.78 -7.87
N VAL A 230 9.85 -18.97 -6.85
CA VAL A 230 9.50 -19.52 -5.53
C VAL A 230 7.99 -19.75 -5.50
N GLU A 231 7.59 -20.99 -5.26
CA GLU A 231 6.18 -21.36 -5.11
C GLU A 231 5.66 -20.81 -3.78
N LEU A 232 4.56 -20.05 -3.84
CA LEU A 232 3.84 -19.64 -2.64
C LEU A 232 3.10 -20.86 -2.10
N ALA A 233 3.10 -21.05 -0.78
CA ALA A 233 2.41 -22.18 -0.15
C ALA A 233 0.94 -22.30 -0.62
N ASP A 234 0.49 -23.54 -0.83
CA ASP A 234 -0.82 -23.92 -1.40
C ASP A 234 -2.06 -23.26 -0.74
N GLY A 235 -1.92 -22.75 0.49
CA GLY A 235 -2.98 -22.01 1.20
C GLY A 235 -3.17 -20.56 0.75
N VAL A 236 -2.26 -20.00 -0.05
CA VAL A 236 -2.35 -18.64 -0.59
C VAL A 236 -3.03 -18.69 -1.94
N ALA A 237 -4.34 -19.01 -1.94
CA ALA A 237 -5.09 -19.39 -3.14
C ALA A 237 -4.66 -18.56 -4.34
N HIS A 238 -4.65 -17.22 -4.25
CA HIS A 238 -4.11 -16.36 -5.32
C HIS A 238 -3.50 -15.06 -4.80
N GLY A 239 -2.61 -15.09 -3.81
CA GLY A 239 -2.03 -13.87 -3.22
C GLY A 239 -2.97 -13.12 -2.27
N VAL A 240 -4.09 -13.76 -1.90
CA VAL A 240 -5.01 -13.30 -0.88
C VAL A 240 -4.91 -14.24 0.32
N ILE A 241 -4.63 -13.69 1.49
CA ILE A 241 -4.65 -14.42 2.77
C ILE A 241 -5.92 -14.00 3.51
N THR A 242 -6.64 -14.96 4.10
CA THR A 242 -7.89 -14.66 4.83
C THR A 242 -7.80 -15.13 6.29
N PHE A 243 -8.47 -14.41 7.19
CA PHE A 243 -8.55 -14.73 8.60
C PHE A 243 -9.95 -14.46 9.15
N ASN A 244 -10.57 -15.48 9.75
CA ASN A 244 -11.94 -15.42 10.28
C ASN A 244 -12.95 -14.85 9.26
N LEU A 245 -12.80 -15.17 7.97
CA LEU A 245 -13.75 -14.75 6.94
C LEU A 245 -14.68 -15.91 6.54
N PRO A 246 -15.84 -15.61 5.95
CA PRO A 246 -16.72 -16.61 5.38
C PRO A 246 -15.96 -17.57 4.45
N THR A 247 -16.31 -18.85 4.54
CA THR A 247 -15.76 -19.91 3.69
C THR A 247 -16.91 -20.66 3.02
N ALA A 248 -16.60 -21.47 1.99
CA ALA A 248 -17.61 -22.30 1.34
C ALA A 248 -18.35 -23.23 2.32
N GLN A 249 -17.69 -23.66 3.41
CA GLN A 249 -18.32 -24.45 4.46
C GLN A 249 -19.41 -23.66 5.21
N HIS A 250 -19.12 -22.43 5.62
CA HIS A 250 -20.10 -21.58 6.29
C HIS A 250 -21.35 -21.30 5.42
N VAL A 251 -21.16 -21.17 4.11
CA VAL A 251 -22.27 -21.00 3.15
C VAL A 251 -23.10 -22.28 3.07
N ARG A 252 -22.46 -23.45 2.95
CA ARG A 252 -23.14 -24.75 2.93
C ARG A 252 -23.95 -25.01 4.20
N ASP A 253 -23.41 -24.62 5.34
CA ASP A 253 -24.05 -24.82 6.65
C ASP A 253 -25.17 -23.80 6.93
N GLN A 254 -25.43 -22.86 6.00
CA GLN A 254 -26.45 -21.80 6.13
C GLN A 254 -26.30 -20.95 7.40
N GLN A 255 -25.06 -20.77 7.88
CA GLN A 255 -24.76 -20.09 9.14
C GLN A 255 -24.54 -18.58 8.98
N LEU A 256 -24.72 -18.03 7.77
CA LEU A 256 -24.33 -16.67 7.44
C LEU A 256 -25.55 -15.77 7.23
N ASP A 257 -25.52 -14.58 7.85
CA ASP A 257 -26.47 -13.51 7.54
C ASP A 257 -26.16 -12.85 6.18
N GLU A 258 -27.07 -12.00 5.66
CA GLU A 258 -26.91 -11.33 4.37
C GLU A 258 -25.61 -10.51 4.26
N ARG A 259 -25.20 -9.86 5.36
CA ARG A 259 -23.96 -9.09 5.40
C ARG A 259 -22.74 -10.01 5.35
N GLN A 260 -22.76 -11.12 6.05
CA GLN A 260 -21.68 -12.10 6.06
C GLN A 260 -21.56 -12.80 4.69
N LEU A 261 -22.68 -13.08 4.02
CA LEU A 261 -22.67 -13.53 2.63
C LEU A 261 -22.02 -12.50 1.71
N ARG A 262 -22.31 -11.20 1.88
CA ARG A 262 -21.64 -10.12 1.13
C ARG A 262 -20.13 -10.13 1.34
N ILE A 263 -19.67 -10.33 2.58
CA ILE A 263 -18.23 -10.44 2.88
C ILE A 263 -17.63 -11.65 2.15
N GLY A 264 -18.34 -12.78 2.07
CA GLY A 264 -17.92 -13.95 1.30
C GLY A 264 -17.75 -13.64 -0.19
N LEU A 265 -18.67 -12.86 -0.77
CA LEU A 265 -18.56 -12.38 -2.15
C LEU A 265 -17.35 -11.45 -2.34
N ASP A 266 -17.13 -10.49 -1.42
CA ASP A 266 -15.96 -9.60 -1.49
C ASP A 266 -14.64 -10.39 -1.51
N VAL A 267 -14.57 -11.49 -0.73
CA VAL A 267 -13.40 -12.37 -0.70
C VAL A 267 -13.25 -13.11 -2.02
N ALA A 268 -14.33 -13.66 -2.57
CA ALA A 268 -14.31 -14.33 -3.88
C ALA A 268 -13.87 -13.38 -5.00
N ASP A 269 -14.42 -12.17 -5.04
CA ASP A 269 -14.07 -11.13 -6.00
C ASP A 269 -12.60 -10.73 -5.87
N ALA A 270 -12.09 -10.60 -4.65
CA ALA A 270 -10.68 -10.29 -4.41
C ALA A 270 -9.74 -11.40 -4.88
N ILE A 271 -10.15 -12.65 -4.69
CA ILE A 271 -9.41 -13.82 -5.17
C ILE A 271 -9.38 -13.84 -6.70
N GLU A 272 -10.54 -13.67 -7.35
CA GLU A 272 -10.66 -13.65 -8.81
C GLU A 272 -9.88 -12.47 -9.43
N ALA A 273 -9.99 -11.28 -8.84
CA ALA A 273 -9.23 -10.11 -9.28
C ALA A 273 -7.71 -10.39 -9.22
N SER A 274 -7.26 -11.06 -8.17
CA SER A 274 -5.85 -11.43 -8.03
C SER A 274 -5.43 -12.54 -9.00
N GLN A 275 -6.30 -13.49 -9.34
CA GLN A 275 -6.05 -14.45 -10.43
C GLN A 275 -5.82 -13.74 -11.76
N ARG A 276 -6.72 -12.84 -12.15
CA ARG A 276 -6.64 -12.09 -13.41
C ARG A 276 -5.37 -11.25 -13.54
N ILE A 277 -4.91 -10.64 -12.44
CA ILE A 277 -3.64 -9.88 -12.42
C ILE A 277 -2.44 -10.81 -12.65
N ALA A 278 -2.49 -12.03 -12.09
CA ALA A 278 -1.43 -13.03 -12.25
C ALA A 278 -1.27 -13.51 -13.68
N GLU A 279 -2.41 -13.75 -14.35
CA GLU A 279 -2.48 -14.19 -15.74
C GLU A 279 -1.97 -13.10 -16.68
N LYS A 280 -2.35 -11.84 -16.46
CA LYS A 280 -1.86 -10.69 -17.25
C LYS A 280 -0.37 -10.39 -17.05
N SER A 281 0.18 -10.82 -15.92
CA SER A 281 1.61 -10.69 -15.59
C SER A 281 2.39 -11.98 -15.89
N ALA A 282 1.83 -12.88 -16.71
CA ALA A 282 2.55 -13.99 -17.30
C ALA A 282 3.23 -13.53 -18.59
N PRO A 283 4.54 -13.78 -18.78
CA PRO A 283 5.23 -13.52 -20.04
C PRO A 283 4.69 -14.40 -21.17
#